data_AF-A0A955K9V3-F1
#
_entry.id   AF-A0A955K9V3-F1
#
_cell.length_a   1.000
_cell.length_b   1.000
_cell.length_c   1.000
_cell.angle_alpha   90.00
_cell.angle_beta   90.00
_cell.angle_gamma   90.00
#
_symmetry.space_group_name_H-M   'P 1'
#
loop_
_entity.id
_entity.type
_entity.pdbx_description
1 polymer ?
#
loop_
_entity_poly.entity_id
_entity_poly.type
_entity_poly.pdbx_seq_one_letter_code
_entity_poly.pdbx_strand_id
1 'polypeptide(L)'
;NGSPEEIHGILFWQVKNIALVHTSSTNPGMNPFVYKKTMHFAKNFSHKDIQGLSRSLAHMFHNRDTYSTLDVELEKFILSL
;
A
#
# COMPACT_ATOMS: atom_id res chain seq x y z
N ASN A 1 6.55 -5.23 18.43
CA ASN A 1 5.87 -3.93 18.49
C ASN A 1 5.70 -3.40 17.09
N GLY A 2 4.45 -3.20 16.69
CA GLY A 2 4.02 -2.53 15.47
C GLY A 2 2.50 -2.59 15.52
N SER A 3 1.84 -1.48 15.84
CA SER A 3 0.38 -1.51 15.95
C SER A 3 -0.23 -1.81 14.58
N PRO A 4 -1.45 -2.35 14.51
CA PRO A 4 -2.15 -2.54 13.24
C PRO A 4 -2.15 -1.27 12.38
N GLU A 5 -2.31 -0.10 13.00
CA GLU A 5 -2.25 1.21 12.33
C GLU A 5 -0.89 1.50 11.70
N GLU A 6 0.19 1.17 12.40
CA GLU A 6 1.55 1.39 11.90
C GLU A 6 1.83 0.50 10.68
N ILE A 7 1.45 -0.78 10.76
CA ILE A 7 1.59 -1.74 9.66
C ILE A 7 0.75 -1.27 8.46
N HIS A 8 -0.52 -0.94 8.68
CA HIS A 8 -1.42 -0.40 7.65
C HIS A 8 -0.84 0.85 7.00
N GLY A 9 -0.36 1.80 7.81
CA GLY A 9 0.22 3.05 7.33
C GLY A 9 1.43 2.83 6.44
N ILE A 10 2.33 1.91 6.83
CA ILE A 10 3.50 1.54 6.02
C ILE A 10 3.05 0.92 4.70
N LEU A 11 2.14 -0.05 4.72
CA LEU A 11 1.64 -0.70 3.50
C LEU A 11 0.97 0.30 2.56
N PHE A 12 0.14 1.19 3.11
CA PHE A 12 -0.55 2.19 2.30
C PHE A 12 0.40 3.23 1.73
N TRP A 13 1.43 3.62 2.47
CA TRP A 13 2.50 4.47 1.96
C TRP A 13 3.27 3.80 0.81
N GLN A 14 3.60 2.51 0.92
CA GLN A 14 4.27 1.77 -0.15
C GLN A 14 3.42 1.72 -1.43
N VAL A 15 2.13 1.41 -1.32
CA VAL A 15 1.23 1.37 -2.49
C VAL A 15 1.13 2.74 -3.15
N LYS A 16 1.06 3.83 -2.38
CA LYS A 16 1.08 5.20 -2.91
C LYS A 16 2.38 5.52 -3.63
N ASN A 17 3.52 5.09 -3.09
CA ASN A 17 4.81 5.30 -3.74
C ASN A 17 4.90 4.55 -5.07
N ILE A 18 4.43 3.30 -5.11
CA ILE A 18 4.36 2.51 -6.35
C ILE A 18 3.46 3.23 -7.37
N ALA A 19 2.29 3.71 -6.96
CA ALA A 19 1.39 4.47 -7.83
C ALA A 19 2.05 5.74 -8.38
N LEU A 20 2.75 6.49 -7.53
CA LEU A 20 3.44 7.72 -7.94
C LEU A 20 4.53 7.42 -8.95
N VAL A 21 5.36 6.41 -8.70
CA VAL A 21 6.41 5.99 -9.64
C VAL A 21 5.83 5.47 -10.95
N HIS A 22 4.76 4.67 -10.91
CA HIS A 22 4.14 4.11 -12.11
C HIS A 22 3.49 5.19 -13.00
N THR A 23 3.08 6.32 -12.43
CA THR A 23 2.43 7.42 -13.17
C THR A 23 3.39 8.55 -13.54
N SER A 24 4.60 8.57 -12.99
CA SER A 24 5.58 9.63 -13.21
C SER A 24 6.58 9.24 -14.29
N SER A 25 6.91 10.17 -15.19
CA SER A 25 7.97 9.99 -16.19
C SER A 25 9.38 10.18 -15.61
N THR A 26 9.49 10.90 -14.49
CA THR A 26 10.74 11.21 -13.79
C THR A 26 10.56 11.05 -12.28
N ASN A 27 11.65 11.16 -11.51
CA ASN A 27 11.58 11.05 -10.04
C ASN A 27 10.66 12.14 -9.44
N PRO A 28 9.55 11.78 -8.80
CA PRO A 28 8.52 12.72 -8.31
C PRO A 28 8.88 13.40 -6.98
N GLY A 29 10.18 13.60 -6.70
CA GLY A 29 10.67 14.18 -5.44
C GLY A 29 10.98 13.16 -4.34
N MET A 30 11.09 11.87 -4.67
CA MET A 30 11.52 10.84 -3.73
C MET A 30 13.04 10.87 -3.52
N ASN A 31 13.50 10.47 -2.33
CA ASN A 31 14.91 10.22 -2.09
C ASN A 31 15.46 9.21 -3.14
N PRO A 32 16.66 9.41 -3.70
CA PRO A 32 17.18 8.57 -4.78
C PRO A 32 17.19 7.06 -4.48
N PHE A 33 17.47 6.67 -3.24
CA PHE A 33 17.45 5.25 -2.84
C PHE A 33 16.03 4.69 -2.83
N VAL A 34 15.07 5.45 -2.27
CA VAL A 34 13.65 5.08 -2.23
C VAL A 34 13.08 5.00 -3.65
N TYR A 35 13.38 5.97 -4.51
CA TYR A 35 12.95 5.99 -5.90
C TYR A 35 13.44 4.76 -6.66
N LYS A 36 14.75 4.47 -6.61
CA LYS A 36 15.33 3.30 -7.30
C LYS A 36 14.73 1.98 -6.81
N LYS A 37 14.55 1.84 -5.49
CA LYS A 37 13.94 0.63 -4.91
C LYS A 37 12.48 0.51 -5.36
N THR A 38 11.70 1.59 -5.27
CA THR A 38 10.28 1.59 -5.65
C THR A 38 10.11 1.31 -7.14
N MET A 39 10.92 1.91 -8.01
CA MET A 39 10.95 1.60 -9.45
C MET A 39 11.15 0.11 -9.73
N HIS A 40 12.11 -0.51 -9.03
CA HIS A 40 12.40 -1.93 -9.22
C HIS A 40 11.20 -2.80 -8.84
N PHE A 41 10.46 -2.45 -7.79
CA PHE A 41 9.27 -3.20 -7.37
C PHE A 41 8.03 -2.89 -8.20
N ALA A 42 7.86 -1.63 -8.64
CA ALA A 42 6.68 -1.18 -9.36
C ALA A 42 6.43 -1.95 -10.65
N LYS A 43 7.49 -2.46 -11.31
CA LYS A 43 7.39 -3.29 -12.52
C LYS A 43 6.61 -4.60 -12.33
N ASN A 44 6.43 -5.05 -11.09
CA ASN A 44 5.73 -6.29 -10.77
C ASN A 44 4.22 -6.09 -10.58
N PHE A 45 3.73 -4.85 -10.64
CA PHE A 45 2.33 -4.52 -10.41
C PHE A 45 1.75 -3.85 -11.65
N SER A 46 0.61 -4.35 -12.13
CA SER A 46 -0.16 -3.63 -13.14
C SER A 46 -0.88 -2.43 -12.53
N HIS A 47 -1.31 -1.51 -13.39
CA HIS A 47 -2.14 -0.38 -12.94
C HIS A 47 -3.42 -0.85 -12.22
N LYS A 48 -4.01 -1.97 -12.65
CA LYS A 48 -5.19 -2.57 -12.02
C LYS A 48 -4.88 -3.09 -10.63
N ASP A 49 -3.73 -3.74 -10.44
CA ASP A 49 -3.30 -4.27 -9.14
C ASP A 49 -3.09 -3.12 -8.14
N ILE A 50 -2.41 -2.05 -8.56
CA ILE A 50 -2.18 -0.86 -7.74
C ILE A 50 -3.51 -0.23 -7.30
N GLN A 51 -4.47 -0.09 -8.23
CA GLN A 51 -5.80 0.43 -7.89
C GLN A 51 -6.54 -0.50 -6.91
N GLY A 52 -6.47 -1.81 -7.10
CA GLY A 52 -7.08 -2.80 -6.22
C GLY A 52 -6.53 -2.71 -4.80
N LEU A 53 -5.20 -2.75 -4.66
CA LEU A 53 -4.51 -2.64 -3.37
C LEU A 53 -4.83 -1.32 -2.66
N SER A 54 -4.80 -0.20 -3.39
CA SER A 54 -5.11 1.12 -2.85
C SER A 54 -6.54 1.20 -2.30
N ARG A 55 -7.52 0.66 -3.05
CA ARG A 55 -8.92 0.62 -2.62
C ARG A 55 -9.12 -0.27 -1.40
N SER A 56 -8.53 -1.46 -1.38
CA SER A 56 -8.64 -2.40 -0.25
C SER A 56 -8.06 -1.79 1.03
N LEU A 57 -6.88 -1.17 0.95
CA LEU A 57 -6.25 -0.51 2.10
C LEU A 57 -7.05 0.70 2.60
N ALA A 58 -7.62 1.51 1.71
CA ALA A 58 -8.48 2.62 2.11
C ALA A 58 -9.76 2.10 2.80
N HIS A 59 -10.43 1.12 2.20
CA HIS A 59 -11.68 0.55 2.71
C HIS A 59 -11.51 -0.09 4.09
N MET A 60 -10.46 -0.88 4.27
CA MET A 60 -10.10 -1.52 5.54
C MET A 60 -9.99 -0.51 6.70
N PHE A 61 -9.41 0.66 6.45
CA PHE A 61 -9.25 1.66 7.51
C PHE A 61 -10.58 2.25 7.95
N HIS A 62 -11.56 2.34 7.04
CA HIS A 62 -12.86 2.96 7.27
C HIS A 62 -13.94 1.98 7.79
N ASN A 63 -13.82 0.69 7.48
CA ASN A 63 -14.84 -0.31 7.83
C ASN A 63 -14.63 -0.98 9.19
N ARG A 64 -14.12 -0.23 10.17
CA ARG A 64 -13.97 -0.74 11.53
C ARG A 64 -15.33 -0.79 12.22
N ASP A 65 -15.68 -1.97 12.73
CA ASP A 65 -16.85 -2.15 13.59
C ASP A 65 -16.49 -3.00 14.82
N THR A 66 -17.47 -3.32 15.67
CA THR A 66 -17.27 -4.07 16.92
C THR A 66 -16.67 -5.47 16.71
N TYR A 67 -16.86 -6.08 15.53
CA TYR A 67 -16.40 -7.43 15.18
C TYR A 67 -15.26 -7.44 14.15
N SER A 68 -14.94 -6.29 13.59
CA SER A 68 -13.98 -6.09 12.51
C SER A 68 -12.97 -5.03 12.89
N THR A 69 -11.97 -5.45 13.66
CA THR A 69 -10.84 -4.62 14.05
C THR A 69 -9.80 -4.56 12.91
N LEU A 70 -8.93 -3.54 12.94
CA LEU A 70 -7.96 -3.34 11.86
C LEU A 70 -6.97 -4.51 11.74
N ASP A 71 -6.59 -5.14 12.85
CA ASP A 71 -5.74 -6.34 12.85
C ASP A 71 -6.40 -7.50 12.11
N VAL A 72 -7.69 -7.77 12.34
CA VAL A 72 -8.43 -8.84 11.66
C VAL A 72 -8.54 -8.55 10.16
N GLU A 73 -8.84 -7.31 9.79
CA GLU A 73 -8.95 -6.95 8.37
C GLU A 73 -7.59 -6.96 7.66
N LEU A 74 -6.51 -6.55 8.34
CA LEU A 74 -5.14 -6.68 7.84
C LEU A 74 -4.77 -8.14 7.61
N GLU A 75 -5.11 -9.03 8.53
CA GLU A 75 -4.88 -10.46 8.39
C GLU A 75 -5.58 -11.02 7.14
N LYS A 76 -6.89 -10.75 7.00
CA LYS A 76 -7.67 -11.15 5.82
C LYS A 76 -7.07 -10.63 4.52
N PHE A 77 -6.64 -9.37 4.52
CA PHE A 77 -6.01 -8.76 3.36
C PHE A 77 -4.70 -9.46 2.99
N ILE A 78 -3.82 -9.69 3.97
CA ILE A 78 -2.53 -10.38 3.72
C ILE A 78 -2.76 -11.79 3.18
N LEU A 79 -3.75 -12.52 3.70
CA LEU A 79 -4.12 -13.86 3.22
C LEU A 79 -4.72 -13.86 1.80
N SER A 80 -5.17 -12.70 1.31
CA SER A 80 -5.76 -12.56 -0.04
C SER A 80 -4.78 -12.15 -1.14
N LEU A 81 -3.54 -11.80 -0.76
CA LEU A 81 -2.46 -11.42 -1.68
C LEU A 81 -1.83 -12.65 -2.34
#